data_AF-A0A9R1MNL4-F1
#
_entry.id   AF-A0A9R1MNL4-F1
#
_cell.length_a   1.000
_cell.length_b   1.000
_cell.length_c   1.000
_cell.angle_alpha   90.00
_cell.angle_beta   90.00
_cell.angle_gamma   90.00
#
_symmetry.space_group_name_H-M   'P 1'
#
loop_
_entity.id
_entity.type
_entity.pdbx_description
1 polymer ?
#
loop_
_entity_poly.entity_id
_entity_poly.type
_entity_poly.pdbx_seq_one_letter_code
_entity_poly.pdbx_strand_id
1 'polypeptide(L)'
;MSSFTGVSIVDGHEGCYGDTLCVEAGTDSGYHLLMVNGYSRTKKEKPTGMSITGSDVFVVGGHAWLLEYYPNGKNPNCADFISLYVHGDGKVNARISFSLVDQVEKQMPMYIRATNRASRFVDSHGNVFWGINKFLKRDALERSANLKGDSFTIRCDIMVCKDPSTEDPGGHDTKVLVSDMDQHFNILLQTKVGADVTFEVSGETFTAHRCVLAARSKVFMAQLFGPMKEGTTTSGVIHIKDMGANVFRALLRFIYTDSCPEIEKDFTEEEEEMSQVLEGQEDETIEDEMWLQWLQDLFVAADRYDLQRLKCICEMQLSDNIGVSSVMSTLALAEQHHCQGLKEACLKFIQVQSSSCLQTVTATDGWDHVVSTYPLVLKDLVVKLGSNQQK
;
A
#
# COMPACT_ATOMS: atom_id res chain seq x y z
N MET A 1 21.02 9.30 7.96
CA MET A 1 20.56 10.02 6.75
C MET A 1 20.63 9.02 5.60
N SER A 2 19.60 8.92 4.75
CA SER A 2 19.62 8.02 3.59
C SER A 2 20.64 8.53 2.57
N SER A 3 21.57 7.68 2.14
CA SER A 3 22.62 8.06 1.17
C SER A 3 22.13 7.94 -0.27
N PHE A 4 22.44 8.93 -1.10
CA PHE A 4 22.22 8.83 -2.54
C PHE A 4 23.18 7.82 -3.16
N THR A 5 22.66 6.85 -3.91
CA THR A 5 23.45 5.73 -4.46
C THR A 5 23.59 5.76 -5.98
N GLY A 6 23.09 6.81 -6.64
CA GLY A 6 23.28 7.06 -8.06
C GLY A 6 21.98 7.12 -8.87
N VAL A 7 22.15 7.11 -10.20
CA VAL A 7 21.07 7.18 -11.18
C VAL A 7 21.26 6.08 -12.22
N SER A 8 20.23 5.25 -12.43
CA SER A 8 20.11 4.34 -13.56
C SER A 8 19.31 5.00 -14.66
N ILE A 9 19.76 4.86 -15.91
CA ILE A 9 19.07 5.37 -17.08
C ILE A 9 18.47 4.20 -17.85
N VAL A 10 17.20 4.32 -18.22
CA VAL A 10 16.52 3.44 -19.16
C VAL A 10 16.34 4.20 -20.46
N ASP A 11 17.25 3.92 -21.40
CA ASP A 11 17.16 4.35 -22.78
C ASP A 11 16.86 3.10 -23.63
N GLY A 12 15.92 3.16 -24.56
CA GLY A 12 15.54 2.05 -25.47
C GLY A 12 16.62 1.62 -26.48
N HIS A 13 17.90 1.71 -26.13
CA HIS A 13 19.00 1.09 -26.85
C HIS A 13 19.50 -0.11 -26.06
N GLU A 14 19.54 -1.28 -26.68
CA GLU A 14 20.37 -2.38 -26.17
C GLU A 14 21.84 -1.91 -26.19
N GLY A 15 22.39 -1.71 -25.01
CA GLY A 15 23.82 -1.51 -24.79
C GLY A 15 24.27 -0.05 -24.79
N CYS A 16 24.41 0.49 -23.59
CA CYS A 16 25.51 1.40 -23.21
C CYS A 16 25.81 1.11 -21.74
N TYR A 17 26.75 0.20 -21.48
CA TYR A 17 27.38 0.10 -20.16
C TYR A 17 28.18 1.38 -19.97
N GLY A 18 27.62 2.34 -19.23
CA GLY A 18 28.32 3.52 -18.81
C GLY A 18 29.12 3.19 -17.56
N ASP A 19 30.45 3.06 -17.69
CA ASP A 19 31.35 3.01 -16.54
C ASP A 19 31.21 4.31 -15.72
N THR A 20 30.34 4.30 -14.71
CA THR A 20 30.28 5.36 -13.71
C THR A 20 30.44 4.73 -12.33
N LEU A 21 31.44 5.23 -11.59
CA LEU A 21 31.89 4.69 -10.32
C LEU A 21 30.74 4.37 -9.36
N CYS A 22 30.67 3.12 -8.91
CA CYS A 22 29.93 2.71 -7.72
C CYS A 22 30.28 3.65 -6.57
N VAL A 23 29.33 4.49 -6.17
CA VAL A 23 29.43 5.22 -4.91
C VAL A 23 29.12 4.21 -3.82
N GLU A 24 30.15 3.76 -3.09
CA GLU A 24 29.98 2.96 -1.88
C GLU A 24 29.23 3.81 -0.84
N ALA A 25 27.91 3.65 -0.80
CA ALA A 25 27.11 4.09 0.31
C ALA A 25 27.42 3.19 1.51
N GLY A 26 28.38 3.61 2.35
CA GLY A 26 28.70 2.95 3.62
C GLY A 26 27.58 3.01 4.68
N THR A 27 26.31 3.09 4.27
CA THR A 27 25.15 3.18 5.16
C THR A 27 24.13 2.10 4.83
N ASP A 28 23.49 1.54 5.85
CA ASP A 28 22.47 0.47 5.74
C ASP A 28 21.18 0.93 5.02
N SER A 29 21.09 2.20 4.60
CA SER A 29 19.93 2.76 3.90
C SER A 29 20.34 3.79 2.85
N GLY A 30 19.80 3.67 1.64
CA GLY A 30 20.07 4.60 0.56
C GLY A 30 18.90 4.76 -0.40
N TYR A 31 19.06 5.64 -1.38
CA TYR A 31 18.09 5.79 -2.45
C TYR A 31 18.77 5.93 -3.81
N HIS A 32 18.16 5.33 -4.82
CA HIS A 32 18.59 5.30 -6.20
C HIS A 32 17.51 5.89 -7.10
N LEU A 33 17.91 6.61 -8.15
CA LEU A 33 16.96 7.18 -9.11
C LEU A 33 16.97 6.37 -10.41
N LEU A 34 15.80 5.98 -10.89
CA LEU A 34 15.61 5.40 -12.22
C LEU A 34 15.02 6.47 -13.13
N MET A 35 15.81 6.94 -14.10
CA MET A 35 15.38 7.88 -15.11
C MET A 35 15.01 7.13 -16.38
N VAL A 36 13.73 7.19 -16.76
CA VAL A 36 13.25 6.58 -18.00
C VAL A 36 13.19 7.66 -19.06
N ASN A 37 13.94 7.51 -20.16
CA ASN A 37 13.86 8.40 -21.31
C ASN A 37 13.29 7.70 -22.54
N GLY A 38 12.52 8.46 -23.31
CA GLY A 38 11.83 7.90 -24.46
C GLY A 38 10.74 6.93 -24.03
N TYR A 39 9.96 7.28 -23.01
CA TYR A 39 8.89 6.46 -22.45
C TYR A 39 7.97 5.90 -23.57
N SER A 40 7.57 6.75 -24.51
CA SER A 40 6.74 6.36 -25.65
C SER A 40 7.34 5.21 -26.48
N ARG A 41 8.67 5.20 -26.66
CA ARG A 41 9.41 4.14 -27.34
C ARG A 41 9.47 2.88 -26.48
N THR A 42 9.79 2.99 -25.18
CA THR A 42 9.83 1.83 -24.28
C THR A 42 8.50 1.07 -24.28
N LYS A 43 7.39 1.81 -24.32
CA LYS A 43 6.04 1.27 -24.43
C LYS A 43 5.79 0.53 -25.75
N LYS A 44 6.36 1.00 -26.86
CA LYS A 44 6.18 0.39 -28.18
C LYS A 44 7.02 -0.88 -28.35
N GLU A 45 8.22 -0.91 -27.80
CA GLU A 45 9.21 -1.98 -28.03
C GLU A 45 9.07 -3.15 -27.07
N LYS A 46 8.52 -2.93 -25.87
CA LYS A 46 8.45 -3.96 -24.83
C LYS A 46 6.99 -4.33 -24.57
N PRO A 47 6.47 -5.45 -25.11
CA PRO A 47 5.10 -5.89 -24.81
C PRO A 47 4.93 -6.27 -23.33
N THR A 48 3.68 -6.49 -22.90
CA THR A 48 3.39 -6.97 -21.54
C THR A 48 4.21 -8.21 -21.20
N GLY A 49 4.82 -8.21 -20.02
CA GLY A 49 5.74 -9.25 -19.56
C GLY A 49 7.20 -9.04 -19.94
N MET A 50 7.52 -8.07 -20.80
CA MET A 50 8.90 -7.72 -21.13
C MET A 50 9.37 -6.51 -20.34
N SER A 51 10.54 -6.64 -19.71
CA SER A 51 11.17 -5.58 -18.93
C SER A 51 12.29 -4.88 -19.69
N ILE A 52 12.69 -3.75 -19.12
CA ILE A 52 13.97 -3.09 -19.33
C ILE A 52 14.66 -2.99 -17.98
N THR A 53 15.86 -3.53 -17.92
CA THR A 53 16.72 -3.44 -16.73
C THR A 53 17.39 -2.07 -16.71
N GLY A 54 17.51 -1.46 -15.54
CA GLY A 54 18.28 -0.23 -15.36
C GLY A 54 19.74 -0.44 -15.80
N SER A 55 20.37 0.63 -16.29
CA SER A 55 21.76 0.59 -16.78
C SER A 55 22.77 0.14 -15.73
N ASP A 56 22.50 0.44 -14.46
CA ASP A 56 23.51 0.34 -13.41
C ASP A 56 23.04 -0.54 -12.25
N VAL A 57 23.99 -1.33 -11.75
CA VAL A 57 23.88 -1.98 -10.45
C VAL A 57 24.32 -0.96 -9.39
N PHE A 58 23.56 -0.83 -8.31
CA PHE A 58 23.87 0.10 -7.23
C PHE A 58 23.98 -0.61 -5.89
N VAL A 59 24.82 -0.08 -5.00
CA VAL A 59 25.13 -0.73 -3.73
C VAL A 59 24.44 0.00 -2.58
N VAL A 60 23.66 -0.74 -1.78
CA VAL A 60 23.06 -0.26 -0.53
C VAL A 60 23.28 -1.33 0.54
N GLY A 61 23.80 -0.94 1.70
CA GLY A 61 24.05 -1.85 2.82
C GLY A 61 24.97 -3.03 2.50
N GLY A 62 25.93 -2.85 1.58
CA GLY A 62 26.88 -3.88 1.15
C GLY A 62 26.33 -4.89 0.12
N HIS A 63 25.10 -4.68 -0.35
CA HIS A 63 24.43 -5.52 -1.33
C HIS A 63 24.28 -4.81 -2.66
N ALA A 64 24.49 -5.53 -3.75
CA ALA A 64 24.23 -5.09 -5.12
C ALA A 64 22.75 -5.23 -5.47
N TRP A 65 22.17 -4.15 -5.97
CA TRP A 65 20.77 -4.03 -6.34
C TRP A 65 20.63 -3.65 -7.81
N LEU A 66 19.61 -4.18 -8.46
CA LEU A 66 19.32 -3.90 -9.87
C LEU A 66 17.83 -3.63 -10.07
N LEU A 67 17.50 -2.51 -10.69
CA LEU A 67 16.11 -2.15 -10.99
C LEU A 67 15.64 -2.74 -12.31
N GLU A 68 14.39 -3.15 -12.33
CA GLU A 68 13.73 -3.69 -13.50
C GLU A 68 12.38 -3.00 -13.71
N TYR A 69 12.17 -2.48 -14.93
CA TYR A 69 11.04 -1.65 -15.31
C TYR A 69 10.24 -2.31 -16.42
N TYR A 70 8.95 -2.49 -16.20
CA TYR A 70 8.02 -3.05 -17.18
C TYR A 70 7.08 -1.94 -17.67
N PRO A 71 7.31 -1.36 -18.86
CA PRO A 71 6.46 -0.27 -19.37
C PRO A 71 5.01 -0.71 -19.61
N ASN A 72 4.79 -1.99 -19.90
CA ASN A 72 3.48 -2.56 -20.20
C ASN A 72 3.01 -3.64 -19.23
N GLY A 73 3.45 -3.55 -17.96
CA GLY A 73 3.10 -4.50 -16.92
C GLY A 73 3.92 -5.79 -17.01
N LYS A 74 4.11 -6.46 -15.87
CA LYS A 74 4.79 -7.77 -15.80
C LYS A 74 3.94 -8.94 -16.30
N ASN A 75 2.61 -8.81 -16.28
CA ASN A 75 1.69 -9.85 -16.73
C ASN A 75 0.40 -9.21 -17.27
N PRO A 76 -0.47 -9.98 -17.94
CA PRO A 76 -1.71 -9.46 -18.52
C PRO A 76 -2.59 -8.69 -17.53
N ASN A 77 -2.61 -9.07 -16.25
CA ASN A 77 -3.45 -8.46 -15.22
C ASN A 77 -2.99 -7.06 -14.80
N CYS A 78 -1.76 -6.66 -15.18
CA CYS A 78 -1.23 -5.32 -14.98
C CYS A 78 -0.83 -4.65 -16.31
N ALA A 79 -1.40 -5.10 -17.43
CA ALA A 79 -1.04 -4.63 -18.77
C ALA A 79 -1.25 -3.13 -19.02
N ASP A 80 -2.05 -2.43 -18.20
CA ASP A 80 -2.26 -0.97 -18.28
C ASP A 80 -1.39 -0.16 -17.30
N PHE A 81 -0.54 -0.84 -16.56
CA PHE A 81 0.31 -0.27 -15.53
C PHE A 81 1.79 -0.40 -15.91
N ILE A 82 2.59 0.50 -15.36
CA ILE A 82 4.02 0.30 -15.19
C ILE A 82 4.20 -0.61 -13.98
N SER A 83 5.01 -1.67 -14.13
CA SER A 83 5.48 -2.48 -12.99
C SER A 83 6.95 -2.19 -12.72
N LEU A 84 7.34 -2.28 -11.45
CA LEU A 84 8.71 -2.08 -11.01
C LEU A 84 9.16 -3.21 -10.12
N TYR A 85 10.38 -3.68 -10.34
CA TYR A 85 11.03 -4.70 -9.54
C TYR A 85 12.44 -4.25 -9.18
N VAL A 86 12.93 -4.78 -8.07
CA VAL A 86 14.33 -4.69 -7.67
C VAL A 86 14.82 -6.11 -7.38
N HIS A 87 16.03 -6.39 -7.86
CA HIS A 87 16.75 -7.65 -7.64
C HIS A 87 17.91 -7.38 -6.71
N GLY A 88 18.11 -8.22 -5.70
CA GLY A 88 19.25 -8.16 -4.78
C GLY A 88 20.22 -9.31 -4.99
N ASP A 89 21.49 -9.12 -4.60
CA ASP A 89 22.51 -10.15 -4.63
C ASP A 89 22.43 -11.09 -3.40
N GLY A 90 21.70 -12.19 -3.58
CA GLY A 90 21.59 -13.24 -2.57
C GLY A 90 20.65 -12.89 -1.43
N LYS A 91 20.71 -13.67 -0.34
CA LYS A 91 19.70 -13.65 0.73
C LYS A 91 19.87 -12.45 1.65
N VAL A 92 19.31 -11.32 1.24
CA VAL A 92 19.29 -10.06 2.00
C VAL A 92 17.88 -9.76 2.49
N ASN A 93 17.75 -9.33 3.75
CA ASN A 93 16.49 -8.79 4.25
C ASN A 93 16.51 -7.28 4.02
N ALA A 94 15.54 -6.74 3.28
CA ALA A 94 15.49 -5.30 3.01
C ALA A 94 14.05 -4.76 3.00
N ARG A 95 13.93 -3.45 3.25
CA ARG A 95 12.70 -2.67 3.04
C ARG A 95 12.90 -1.79 1.82
N ILE A 96 11.96 -1.84 0.89
CA ILE A 96 12.04 -1.12 -0.39
C ILE A 96 10.76 -0.29 -0.57
N SER A 97 10.90 0.92 -1.14
CA SER A 97 9.80 1.80 -1.50
C SER A 97 10.06 2.47 -2.83
N PHE A 98 9.02 2.62 -3.67
CA PHE A 98 9.09 3.34 -4.94
C PHE A 98 8.24 4.61 -4.88
N SER A 99 8.68 5.68 -5.53
CA SER A 99 7.92 6.93 -5.67
C SER A 99 8.24 7.65 -6.97
N LEU A 100 7.26 8.35 -7.54
CA LEU A 100 7.46 9.22 -8.71
C LEU A 100 7.97 10.60 -8.24
N VAL A 101 9.03 11.12 -8.84
CA VAL A 101 9.65 12.38 -8.41
C VAL A 101 9.58 13.44 -9.50
N ASP A 102 9.14 14.66 -9.14
CA ASP A 102 9.04 15.82 -10.04
C ASP A 102 10.27 16.75 -9.98
N GLN A 103 10.83 16.95 -8.77
CA GLN A 103 12.05 17.72 -8.49
C GLN A 103 12.82 17.04 -7.35
N VAL A 104 14.02 16.53 -7.65
CA VAL A 104 14.88 15.78 -6.70
C VAL A 104 15.21 16.61 -5.45
N GLU A 105 15.21 17.94 -5.55
CA GLU A 105 15.63 18.88 -4.51
C GLU A 105 14.57 19.20 -3.43
N LYS A 106 13.30 18.82 -3.63
CA LYS A 106 12.20 19.16 -2.69
C LYS A 106 11.77 18.05 -1.74
N GLN A 107 12.33 16.84 -1.86
CA GLN A 107 11.94 15.74 -1.00
C GLN A 107 12.96 15.50 0.10
N MET A 108 12.54 15.78 1.34
CA MET A 108 13.23 15.29 2.54
C MET A 108 13.39 13.77 2.43
N PRO A 109 14.44 13.17 3.05
CA PRO A 109 14.60 11.73 3.09
C PRO A 109 13.30 11.10 3.60
N MET A 110 12.56 10.39 2.74
CA MET A 110 11.39 9.64 3.19
C MET A 110 11.90 8.63 4.22
N TYR A 111 11.37 8.71 5.43
CA TYR A 111 11.66 7.74 6.46
C TYR A 111 11.06 6.39 6.03
N ILE A 112 11.88 5.52 5.42
CA ILE A 112 11.60 4.09 5.11
C ILE A 112 11.17 3.30 6.37
N ARG A 113 11.17 3.95 7.56
CA ARG A 113 10.57 3.42 8.78
C ARG A 113 9.07 3.10 8.64
N ALA A 114 8.36 3.66 7.66
CA ALA A 114 6.90 3.72 7.71
C ALA A 114 6.12 3.13 6.51
N THR A 115 6.72 2.45 5.52
CA THR A 115 5.93 2.04 4.33
C THR A 115 5.95 0.59 3.88
N ASN A 116 6.88 -0.30 4.22
CA ASN A 116 6.77 -1.72 3.79
C ASN A 116 7.42 -2.70 4.77
N ARG A 117 6.84 -3.91 4.92
CA ARG A 117 7.44 -5.03 5.68
C ARG A 117 8.82 -5.36 5.12
N ALA A 118 9.75 -5.66 6.02
CA ALA A 118 11.02 -6.28 5.65
C ALA A 118 10.73 -7.62 4.97
N SER A 119 11.32 -7.80 3.81
CA SER A 119 10.86 -8.72 2.79
C SER A 119 11.93 -9.77 2.56
N ARG A 120 11.81 -10.92 3.24
CA ARG A 120 12.71 -12.07 3.06
C ARG A 120 12.14 -12.93 1.93
N PHE A 121 12.54 -12.65 0.69
CA PHE A 121 12.02 -13.37 -0.47
C PHE A 121 13.12 -14.17 -1.13
N VAL A 122 12.98 -15.49 -1.07
CA VAL A 122 13.79 -16.44 -1.83
C VAL A 122 12.77 -17.17 -2.70
N ASP A 123 12.87 -17.05 -4.01
CA ASP A 123 12.12 -17.94 -4.90
C ASP A 123 12.66 -19.37 -4.79
N SER A 124 11.99 -20.35 -5.40
CA SER A 124 12.44 -21.76 -5.39
C SER A 124 13.83 -22.00 -5.99
N HIS A 125 14.46 -20.98 -6.59
CA HIS A 125 15.78 -21.02 -7.22
C HIS A 125 16.84 -20.16 -6.49
N GLY A 126 16.50 -19.52 -5.38
CA GLY A 126 17.46 -18.73 -4.59
C GLY A 126 17.53 -17.23 -4.95
N ASN A 127 16.70 -16.74 -5.87
CA ASN A 127 16.74 -15.34 -6.32
C ASN A 127 15.89 -14.45 -5.41
N VAL A 128 16.39 -13.23 -5.15
CA VAL A 128 15.72 -12.24 -4.30
C VAL A 128 15.20 -11.11 -5.18
N PHE A 129 13.90 -11.16 -5.50
CA PHE A 129 13.22 -10.09 -6.23
C PHE A 129 12.00 -9.57 -5.46
N TRP A 130 11.80 -8.25 -5.46
CA TRP A 130 10.60 -7.59 -4.93
C TRP A 130 10.10 -6.54 -5.90
N GLY A 131 8.79 -6.36 -6.02
CA GLY A 131 8.26 -5.35 -6.91
C GLY A 131 6.75 -5.13 -6.78
N ILE A 132 6.27 -4.11 -7.48
CA ILE A 132 4.87 -3.70 -7.51
C ILE A 132 4.35 -3.90 -8.93
N ASN A 133 3.41 -4.84 -9.10
CA ASN A 133 2.77 -5.13 -10.40
C ASN A 133 2.03 -3.91 -10.97
N LYS A 134 1.28 -3.19 -10.14
CA LYS A 134 0.43 -2.05 -10.54
C LYS A 134 0.96 -0.73 -9.96
N PHE A 135 2.26 -0.42 -10.18
CA PHE A 135 2.89 0.74 -9.55
C PHE A 135 2.29 2.08 -10.03
N LEU A 136 2.16 2.26 -11.34
CA LEU A 136 1.65 3.51 -11.91
C LEU A 136 0.85 3.23 -13.16
N LYS A 137 -0.43 3.61 -13.19
CA LYS A 137 -1.26 3.47 -14.40
C LYS A 137 -0.69 4.37 -15.51
N ARG A 138 -0.46 3.81 -16.71
CA ARG A 138 0.16 4.55 -17.83
C ARG A 138 -0.60 5.82 -18.17
N ASP A 139 -1.90 5.71 -18.27
CA ASP A 139 -2.81 6.84 -18.52
C ASP A 139 -2.68 7.96 -17.49
N ALA A 140 -2.41 7.62 -16.22
CA ALA A 140 -2.20 8.60 -15.18
C ALA A 140 -0.86 9.32 -15.36
N LEU A 141 0.21 8.58 -15.68
CA LEU A 141 1.52 9.17 -16.02
C LEU A 141 1.44 10.10 -17.23
N GLU A 142 0.79 9.65 -18.31
CA GLU A 142 0.67 10.40 -19.56
C GLU A 142 -0.13 11.70 -19.42
N ARG A 143 -1.02 11.78 -18.43
CA ARG A 143 -1.75 13.01 -18.07
C ARG A 143 -1.07 13.84 -16.98
N SER A 144 -0.02 13.31 -16.36
CA SER A 144 0.67 13.97 -15.24
C SER A 144 1.68 15.00 -15.73
N ALA A 145 1.99 15.99 -14.89
CA ALA A 145 3.09 16.92 -15.14
C ALA A 145 4.48 16.27 -14.95
N ASN A 146 4.53 15.02 -14.45
CA ASN A 146 5.76 14.29 -14.18
C ASN A 146 6.39 13.71 -15.45
N LEU A 147 5.62 13.49 -16.52
CA LEU A 147 6.14 13.09 -17.83
C LEU A 147 6.56 14.34 -18.61
N LYS A 148 7.85 14.66 -18.59
CA LYS A 148 8.42 15.86 -19.21
C LYS A 148 9.31 15.46 -20.37
N GLY A 149 8.97 15.92 -21.58
CA GLY A 149 9.78 15.66 -22.76
C GLY A 149 9.98 14.17 -23.06
N ASP A 150 8.95 13.36 -22.84
CA ASP A 150 8.98 11.88 -22.96
C ASP A 150 9.89 11.17 -21.94
N SER A 151 10.16 11.83 -20.81
CA SER A 151 10.96 11.29 -19.71
C SER A 151 10.29 11.47 -18.35
N PHE A 152 10.58 10.56 -17.41
CA PHE A 152 10.17 10.67 -16.02
C PHE A 152 11.19 9.99 -15.10
N THR A 153 11.12 10.27 -13.80
CA THR A 153 12.06 9.73 -12.81
C THR A 153 11.33 9.06 -11.66
N ILE A 154 11.74 7.84 -11.35
CA ILE A 154 11.31 7.07 -10.19
C ILE A 154 12.43 7.07 -9.16
N ARG A 155 12.10 7.25 -7.89
CA ARG A 155 13.00 7.05 -6.76
C ARG A 155 12.73 5.70 -6.11
N CYS A 156 13.78 4.91 -5.94
CA CYS A 156 13.82 3.67 -5.19
C CYS A 156 14.55 3.92 -3.87
N ASP A 157 13.88 3.79 -2.74
CA ASP A 157 14.47 3.88 -1.42
C ASP A 157 14.67 2.44 -0.87
N ILE A 158 15.89 2.10 -0.45
CA ILE A 158 16.26 0.78 0.08
C ILE A 158 16.85 0.91 1.48
N MET A 159 16.46 0.01 2.37
CA MET A 159 17.06 -0.17 3.69
C MET A 159 17.37 -1.65 3.93
N VAL A 160 18.66 -1.98 4.01
CA VAL A 160 19.13 -3.33 4.34
C VAL A 160 18.97 -3.57 5.85
N CYS A 161 18.31 -4.66 6.18
CA CYS A 161 18.10 -5.14 7.54
C CYS A 161 19.11 -6.28 7.79
N LYS A 162 19.98 -6.13 8.78
CA LYS A 162 20.94 -7.18 9.17
C LYS A 162 20.20 -8.34 9.84
N ASP A 163 20.44 -9.58 9.39
CA ASP A 163 20.00 -10.79 10.10
C ASP A 163 20.85 -10.96 11.37
N PRO A 164 20.26 -11.29 12.53
CA PRO A 164 20.98 -11.37 13.82
C PRO A 164 21.92 -12.57 13.97
N SER A 165 22.01 -13.46 12.96
CA SER A 165 22.67 -14.78 13.10
C SER A 165 24.07 -14.92 12.48
N THR A 166 24.68 -13.85 11.98
CA THR A 166 26.10 -13.88 11.56
C THR A 166 26.95 -13.01 12.49
N GLU A 167 27.50 -13.66 13.51
CA GLU A 167 28.55 -13.11 14.35
C GLU A 167 29.87 -13.05 13.56
N ASP A 168 30.44 -11.85 13.43
CA ASP A 168 31.84 -11.65 13.07
C ASP A 168 32.60 -11.31 14.38
N PRO A 169 33.65 -12.05 14.80
CA PRO A 169 34.24 -11.91 16.13
C PRO A 169 35.12 -10.68 16.36
N GLY A 170 35.17 -9.70 15.46
CA GLY A 170 36.15 -8.62 15.58
C GLY A 170 35.81 -7.34 14.84
N GLY A 171 34.88 -6.55 15.35
CA GLY A 171 34.63 -5.21 14.84
C GLY A 171 33.74 -4.40 15.77
N HIS A 172 34.36 -3.54 16.58
CA HIS A 172 33.64 -2.49 17.30
C HIS A 172 33.11 -1.46 16.29
N ASP A 173 31.95 -1.74 15.73
CA ASP A 173 31.10 -0.71 15.15
C ASP A 173 29.67 -0.93 15.63
N THR A 174 29.07 0.11 16.16
CA THR A 174 27.89 0.00 17.03
C THR A 174 26.67 -0.33 16.16
N LYS A 175 26.41 -1.63 15.93
CA LYS A 175 25.25 -2.16 15.22
C LYS A 175 23.98 -1.60 15.88
N VAL A 176 23.35 -0.61 15.26
CA VAL A 176 22.01 -0.17 15.65
C VAL A 176 21.06 -1.29 15.25
N LEU A 177 20.70 -2.13 16.22
CA LEU A 177 19.69 -3.18 16.07
C LEU A 177 18.39 -2.54 15.54
N VAL A 178 17.88 -3.07 14.43
CA VAL A 178 16.53 -2.72 13.97
C VAL A 178 15.56 -3.15 15.06
N SER A 179 14.63 -2.27 15.40
CA SER A 179 13.64 -2.57 16.44
C SER A 179 12.77 -3.75 16.00
N ASP A 180 12.74 -4.78 16.84
CA ASP A 180 11.91 -5.99 16.75
C ASP A 180 10.65 -5.87 17.62
N MET A 181 10.33 -4.64 18.07
CA MET A 181 9.20 -4.37 18.95
C MET A 181 7.88 -4.79 18.31
N ASP A 182 7.74 -4.64 16.99
CA ASP A 182 6.57 -5.10 16.23
C ASP A 182 6.37 -6.61 16.38
N GLN A 183 7.44 -7.40 16.29
CA GLN A 183 7.39 -8.85 16.47
C GLN A 183 7.08 -9.21 17.92
N HIS A 184 7.72 -8.57 18.89
CA HIS A 184 7.47 -8.78 20.30
C HIS A 184 6.02 -8.47 20.69
N PHE A 185 5.45 -7.38 20.19
CA PHE A 185 4.04 -7.06 20.40
C PHE A 185 3.11 -8.03 19.65
N ASN A 186 3.45 -8.45 18.43
CA ASN A 186 2.66 -9.46 17.72
C ASN A 186 2.62 -10.79 18.49
N ILE A 187 3.75 -11.22 19.08
CA ILE A 187 3.83 -12.41 19.93
C ILE A 187 2.89 -12.26 21.14
N LEU A 188 2.82 -11.08 21.77
CA LEU A 188 1.86 -10.84 22.86
C LEU A 188 0.41 -10.99 22.38
N LEU A 189 0.08 -10.47 21.20
CA LEU A 189 -1.26 -10.62 20.62
C LEU A 189 -1.61 -12.10 20.34
N GLN A 190 -0.68 -12.87 19.80
CA GLN A 190 -0.88 -14.28 19.46
C GLN A 190 -0.94 -15.20 20.69
N THR A 191 0.00 -15.02 21.63
CA THR A 191 0.11 -15.86 22.83
C THR A 191 -0.91 -15.49 23.91
N LYS A 192 -1.50 -14.29 23.83
CA LYS A 192 -2.49 -13.75 24.77
C LYS A 192 -1.94 -13.59 26.21
N VAL A 193 -0.62 -13.68 26.39
CA VAL A 193 0.03 -13.57 27.71
C VAL A 193 -0.15 -12.16 28.26
N GLY A 194 -0.86 -12.03 29.38
CA GLY A 194 -1.11 -10.74 30.02
C GLY A 194 -2.28 -9.96 29.42
N ALA A 195 -3.09 -10.58 28.55
CA ALA A 195 -4.30 -9.97 28.04
C ALA A 195 -5.29 -9.67 29.19
N ASP A 196 -5.78 -8.44 29.23
CA ASP A 196 -6.59 -7.88 30.31
C ASP A 196 -7.91 -7.25 29.79
N VAL A 197 -8.22 -7.47 28.51
CA VAL A 197 -9.49 -7.11 27.88
C VAL A 197 -9.90 -8.14 26.84
N THR A 198 -11.20 -8.34 26.70
CA THR A 198 -11.82 -9.23 25.72
C THR A 198 -12.87 -8.46 24.93
N PHE A 199 -12.87 -8.64 23.62
CA PHE A 199 -13.87 -8.11 22.70
C PHE A 199 -14.67 -9.25 22.07
N GLU A 200 -15.95 -9.02 21.84
CA GLU A 200 -16.80 -9.87 21.00
C GLU A 200 -17.19 -9.09 19.76
N VAL A 201 -16.85 -9.62 18.58
CA VAL A 201 -17.04 -8.97 17.28
C VAL A 201 -17.55 -10.01 16.29
N SER A 202 -18.76 -9.81 15.76
CA SER A 202 -19.42 -10.76 14.84
C SER A 202 -19.43 -12.22 15.32
N GLY A 203 -19.56 -12.45 16.63
CA GLY A 203 -19.56 -13.79 17.24
C GLY A 203 -18.17 -14.36 17.53
N GLU A 204 -17.10 -13.70 17.09
CA GLU A 204 -15.72 -14.06 17.42
C GLU A 204 -15.22 -13.32 18.67
N THR A 205 -14.38 -14.00 19.45
CA THR A 205 -13.80 -13.44 20.69
C THR A 205 -12.33 -13.09 20.50
N PHE A 206 -11.97 -11.83 20.78
CA PHE A 206 -10.62 -11.30 20.68
C PHE A 206 -10.09 -10.85 22.04
N THR A 207 -8.99 -11.44 22.49
CA THR A 207 -8.30 -11.01 23.71
C THR A 207 -7.16 -10.05 23.37
N ALA A 208 -7.01 -8.96 24.12
CA ALA A 208 -6.00 -7.95 23.87
C ALA A 208 -5.50 -7.29 25.17
N HIS A 209 -4.67 -6.26 25.03
CA HIS A 209 -3.97 -5.59 26.12
C HIS A 209 -4.37 -4.11 26.15
N ARG A 210 -5.04 -3.68 27.21
CA ARG A 210 -5.60 -2.33 27.33
C ARG A 210 -4.54 -1.26 27.16
N CYS A 211 -3.35 -1.46 27.75
CA CYS A 211 -2.25 -0.50 27.67
C CYS A 211 -1.73 -0.31 26.23
N VAL A 212 -1.65 -1.39 25.44
CA VAL A 212 -1.22 -1.32 24.03
C VAL A 212 -2.27 -0.62 23.19
N LEU A 213 -3.54 -0.99 23.34
CA LEU A 213 -4.66 -0.35 22.63
C LEU A 213 -4.74 1.15 22.93
N ALA A 214 -4.68 1.51 24.21
CA ALA A 214 -4.76 2.89 24.67
C ALA A 214 -3.56 3.74 24.26
N ALA A 215 -2.36 3.16 24.20
CA ALA A 215 -1.17 3.86 23.71
C ALA A 215 -1.25 4.20 22.21
N ARG A 216 -2.01 3.42 21.44
CA ARG A 216 -2.05 3.50 19.97
C ARG A 216 -3.33 4.14 19.42
N SER A 217 -4.37 4.26 20.24
CA SER A 217 -5.65 4.86 19.88
C SER A 217 -6.19 5.70 21.03
N LYS A 218 -6.42 6.99 20.76
CA LYS A 218 -7.05 7.90 21.74
C LYS A 218 -8.48 7.48 22.08
N VAL A 219 -9.16 6.85 21.14
CA VAL A 219 -10.52 6.32 21.34
C VAL A 219 -10.48 5.15 22.31
N PHE A 220 -9.56 4.19 22.13
CA PHE A 220 -9.37 3.13 23.11
C PHE A 220 -8.86 3.67 24.47
N MET A 221 -8.01 4.69 24.49
CA MET A 221 -7.60 5.36 25.74
C MET A 221 -8.82 5.89 26.50
N ALA A 222 -9.70 6.64 25.83
CA ALA A 222 -10.91 7.17 26.44
C ALA A 222 -11.88 6.05 26.85
N GLN A 223 -12.09 5.04 26.01
CA GLN A 223 -13.01 3.94 26.26
C GLN A 223 -12.55 3.05 27.42
N LEU A 224 -11.25 2.77 27.53
CA LEU A 224 -10.71 1.82 28.50
C LEU A 224 -10.25 2.48 29.81
N PHE A 225 -9.82 3.75 29.76
CA PHE A 225 -9.24 4.47 30.91
C PHE A 225 -9.94 5.80 31.23
N GLY A 226 -10.90 6.24 30.42
CA GLY A 226 -11.63 7.49 30.65
C GLY A 226 -12.65 7.43 31.79
N PRO A 227 -13.21 8.61 32.16
CA PRO A 227 -14.14 8.76 33.28
C PRO A 227 -15.52 8.11 33.05
N MET A 228 -15.90 7.80 31.80
CA MET A 228 -17.10 6.99 31.46
C MET A 228 -16.91 5.49 31.77
N LYS A 229 -16.18 5.17 32.83
CA LYS A 229 -16.07 3.81 33.41
C LYS A 229 -17.35 3.38 34.15
N GLU A 230 -18.49 3.99 33.84
CA GLU A 230 -19.76 3.70 34.50
C GLU A 230 -20.26 2.30 34.12
N GLY A 231 -20.05 1.34 35.02
CA GLY A 231 -21.05 0.30 35.27
C GLY A 231 -20.61 -1.15 35.17
N THR A 232 -19.78 -1.55 34.21
CA THR A 232 -19.43 -2.98 33.98
C THR A 232 -18.16 -2.94 33.13
N THR A 233 -16.96 -3.40 33.50
CA THR A 233 -16.62 -4.61 34.25
C THR A 233 -15.09 -4.62 34.35
N THR A 234 -14.55 -4.96 35.51
CA THR A 234 -13.16 -5.42 35.65
C THR A 234 -12.93 -6.83 35.07
N SER A 235 -13.87 -7.38 34.28
CA SER A 235 -13.86 -8.76 33.79
C SER A 235 -14.86 -9.08 32.64
N GLY A 236 -15.32 -8.10 31.86
CA GLY A 236 -16.46 -8.28 30.94
C GLY A 236 -16.13 -7.92 29.52
N VAL A 237 -16.78 -8.63 28.61
CA VAL A 237 -16.53 -8.61 27.17
C VAL A 237 -17.08 -7.33 26.56
N ILE A 238 -16.24 -6.62 25.79
CA ILE A 238 -16.61 -5.41 25.06
C ILE A 238 -17.20 -5.83 23.71
N HIS A 239 -18.47 -5.54 23.48
CA HIS A 239 -19.16 -5.95 22.25
C HIS A 239 -19.03 -4.87 21.18
N ILE A 240 -18.55 -5.24 20.00
CA ILE A 240 -18.49 -4.37 18.81
C ILE A 240 -19.48 -4.92 17.79
N LYS A 241 -20.58 -4.19 17.58
CA LYS A 241 -21.71 -4.65 16.75
C LYS A 241 -21.59 -4.28 15.27
N ASP A 242 -20.89 -3.18 14.98
CA ASP A 242 -20.82 -2.57 13.65
C ASP A 242 -19.43 -2.73 13.02
N MET A 243 -18.88 -3.95 13.05
CA MET A 243 -17.59 -4.27 12.46
C MET A 243 -17.46 -5.78 12.22
N GLY A 244 -16.97 -6.17 11.05
CA GLY A 244 -16.60 -7.56 10.78
C GLY A 244 -15.40 -8.02 11.62
N ALA A 245 -15.38 -9.31 11.98
CA ALA A 245 -14.28 -9.89 12.76
C ALA A 245 -12.94 -9.84 12.01
N ASN A 246 -12.94 -10.07 10.70
CA ASN A 246 -11.79 -9.91 9.81
C ASN A 246 -11.22 -8.48 9.82
N VAL A 247 -12.08 -7.46 9.81
CA VAL A 247 -11.69 -6.04 9.90
C VAL A 247 -11.09 -5.74 11.27
N PHE A 248 -11.73 -6.20 12.35
CA PHE A 248 -11.23 -5.98 13.70
C PHE A 248 -9.88 -6.69 13.95
N ARG A 249 -9.69 -7.89 13.39
CA ARG A 249 -8.42 -8.62 13.41
C ARG A 249 -7.31 -7.82 12.74
N ALA A 250 -7.59 -7.23 11.58
CA ALA A 250 -6.65 -6.37 10.86
C ALA A 250 -6.31 -5.09 11.66
N LEU A 251 -7.33 -4.46 12.27
CA LEU A 251 -7.16 -3.33 13.17
C LEU A 251 -6.24 -3.67 14.36
N LEU A 252 -6.45 -4.81 15.02
CA LEU A 252 -5.60 -5.28 16.11
C LEU A 252 -4.17 -5.54 15.63
N ARG A 253 -3.98 -6.26 14.53
CA ARG A 253 -2.64 -6.51 13.96
C ARG A 253 -1.91 -5.18 13.71
N PHE A 254 -2.58 -4.18 13.13
CA PHE A 254 -2.00 -2.87 12.90
C PHE A 254 -1.65 -2.14 14.21
N ILE A 255 -2.51 -2.20 15.23
CA ILE A 255 -2.24 -1.57 16.53
C ILE A 255 -0.96 -2.12 17.17
N TYR A 256 -0.78 -3.44 17.13
CA TYR A 256 0.36 -4.12 17.75
C TYR A 256 1.67 -4.00 16.94
N THR A 257 1.58 -3.97 15.61
CA THR A 257 2.77 -4.10 14.75
C THR A 257 3.11 -2.86 13.95
N ASP A 258 2.19 -1.90 13.85
CA ASP A 258 2.25 -0.77 12.90
C ASP A 258 2.49 -1.22 11.45
N SER A 259 2.27 -2.51 11.16
CA SER A 259 2.38 -3.06 9.81
C SER A 259 1.01 -3.01 9.16
N CYS A 260 0.98 -2.63 7.88
CA CYS A 260 -0.20 -2.82 7.06
C CYS A 260 -0.61 -4.30 7.19
N PRO A 261 -1.87 -4.62 7.51
CA PRO A 261 -2.35 -5.99 7.37
C PRO A 261 -2.00 -6.43 5.94
N GLU A 262 -1.57 -7.68 5.75
CA GLU A 262 -1.40 -8.19 4.39
C GLU A 262 -2.78 -8.14 3.74
N ILE A 263 -2.90 -7.26 2.76
CA ILE A 263 -4.08 -7.06 1.93
C ILE A 263 -3.98 -8.05 0.75
N GLU A 264 -3.44 -9.23 1.05
CA GLU A 264 -3.33 -10.33 0.12
C GLU A 264 -4.67 -11.04 0.09
N LYS A 265 -5.06 -11.43 -1.12
CA LYS A 265 -6.36 -12.02 -1.47
C LYS A 265 -6.56 -13.43 -0.90
N ASP A 266 -5.88 -13.80 0.18
CA ASP A 266 -6.07 -15.07 0.86
C ASP A 266 -7.19 -14.91 1.88
N PHE A 267 -8.43 -14.88 1.38
CA PHE A 267 -9.61 -15.25 2.15
C PHE A 267 -9.75 -16.79 2.29
N THR A 268 -8.72 -17.57 1.94
CA THR A 268 -8.83 -19.00 1.65
C THR A 268 -8.14 -19.94 2.65
N GLU A 269 -7.75 -19.53 3.85
CA GLU A 269 -7.16 -20.49 4.81
C GLU A 269 -8.16 -21.08 5.83
N GLU A 270 -9.38 -20.55 5.98
CA GLU A 270 -10.35 -21.07 6.98
C GLU A 270 -11.65 -21.67 6.37
N GLU A 271 -11.85 -21.65 5.04
CA GLU A 271 -13.03 -22.24 4.37
C GLU A 271 -12.72 -23.42 3.41
N GLU A 272 -11.52 -24.01 3.46
CA GLU A 272 -11.17 -25.16 2.59
C GLU A 272 -11.85 -26.50 2.97
N GLU A 273 -12.58 -26.59 4.10
CA GLU A 273 -13.22 -27.86 4.48
C GLU A 273 -14.62 -28.11 3.89
N MET A 274 -15.22 -27.18 3.10
CA MET A 274 -16.58 -27.41 2.55
C MET A 274 -16.73 -27.28 1.03
N SER A 275 -15.77 -26.72 0.30
CA SER A 275 -15.88 -26.52 -1.15
C SER A 275 -15.16 -27.62 -1.95
N GLN A 276 -15.58 -28.88 -1.75
CA GLN A 276 -15.34 -29.95 -2.72
C GLN A 276 -16.62 -30.34 -3.46
N VAL A 277 -17.36 -29.37 -4.00
CA VAL A 277 -18.17 -29.64 -5.19
C VAL A 277 -18.53 -28.32 -5.87
N LEU A 278 -18.34 -28.29 -7.19
CA LEU A 278 -18.74 -27.30 -8.19
C LEU A 278 -17.57 -26.47 -8.74
N GLU A 279 -16.90 -27.06 -9.73
CA GLU A 279 -16.19 -26.33 -10.77
C GLU A 279 -17.19 -25.40 -11.48
N GLY A 280 -17.07 -24.09 -11.22
CA GLY A 280 -17.88 -23.05 -11.82
C GLY A 280 -17.00 -21.84 -12.13
N GLN A 281 -17.02 -21.40 -13.37
CA GLN A 281 -16.21 -20.33 -13.93
C GLN A 281 -16.83 -18.96 -13.61
N GLU A 282 -17.00 -18.67 -12.32
CA GLU A 282 -17.60 -17.45 -11.75
C GLU A 282 -16.92 -17.13 -10.40
N ASP A 283 -15.71 -16.55 -10.34
CA ASP A 283 -15.17 -16.15 -9.01
C ASP A 283 -14.13 -15.00 -8.95
N GLU A 284 -13.60 -14.47 -10.06
CA GLU A 284 -12.65 -13.33 -9.95
C GLU A 284 -13.34 -12.00 -9.57
N THR A 285 -14.59 -11.79 -9.97
CA THR A 285 -15.31 -10.53 -9.69
C THR A 285 -15.84 -10.46 -8.26
N ILE A 286 -16.17 -11.61 -7.66
CA ILE A 286 -16.72 -11.69 -6.30
C ILE A 286 -15.60 -11.41 -5.29
N GLU A 287 -14.42 -11.99 -5.50
CA GLU A 287 -13.24 -11.75 -4.66
C GLU A 287 -12.84 -10.25 -4.63
N ASP A 288 -12.84 -9.59 -5.79
CA ASP A 288 -12.51 -8.16 -5.89
C ASP A 288 -13.56 -7.27 -5.19
N GLU A 289 -14.85 -7.62 -5.27
CA GLU A 289 -15.92 -6.91 -4.55
C GLU A 289 -15.85 -7.11 -3.03
N MET A 290 -15.61 -8.35 -2.57
CA MET A 290 -15.43 -8.65 -1.14
C MET A 290 -14.22 -7.94 -0.55
N TRP A 291 -13.11 -7.92 -1.28
CA TRP A 291 -11.90 -7.21 -0.89
C TRP A 291 -12.12 -5.70 -0.78
N LEU A 292 -12.79 -5.09 -1.76
CA LEU A 292 -13.12 -3.66 -1.74
C LEU A 292 -14.00 -3.31 -0.54
N GLN A 293 -15.01 -4.14 -0.24
CA GLN A 293 -15.87 -3.94 0.91
C GLN A 293 -15.08 -4.04 2.22
N TRP A 294 -14.23 -5.06 2.38
CA TRP A 294 -13.37 -5.19 3.55
C TRP A 294 -12.44 -3.98 3.74
N LEU A 295 -11.87 -3.47 2.65
CA LEU A 295 -10.99 -2.29 2.69
C LEU A 295 -11.77 -1.02 3.08
N GLN A 296 -12.99 -0.85 2.58
CA GLN A 296 -13.89 0.24 2.99
C GLN A 296 -14.23 0.15 4.48
N ASP A 297 -14.55 -1.04 4.99
CA ASP A 297 -14.84 -1.25 6.41
C ASP A 297 -13.60 -0.99 7.27
N LEU A 298 -12.41 -1.37 6.81
CA LEU A 298 -11.14 -1.09 7.48
C LEU A 298 -10.82 0.40 7.51
N PHE A 299 -11.13 1.15 6.44
CA PHE A 299 -11.02 2.60 6.41
C PHE A 299 -11.93 3.24 7.47
N VAL A 300 -13.19 2.81 7.55
CA VAL A 300 -14.16 3.27 8.57
C VAL A 300 -13.67 2.93 9.97
N ALA A 301 -13.16 1.72 10.18
CA ALA A 301 -12.60 1.27 11.45
C ALA A 301 -11.38 2.10 11.87
N ALA A 302 -10.48 2.38 10.94
CA ALA A 302 -9.28 3.17 11.18
C ALA A 302 -9.63 4.59 11.63
N ASP A 303 -10.61 5.22 10.98
CA ASP A 303 -11.09 6.53 11.39
C ASP A 303 -11.80 6.48 12.76
N ARG A 304 -12.70 5.51 12.95
CA ARG A 304 -13.44 5.29 14.21
C ARG A 304 -12.52 5.18 15.42
N TYR A 305 -11.35 4.57 15.26
CA TYR A 305 -10.38 4.36 16.33
C TYR A 305 -9.19 5.34 16.30
N ASP A 306 -9.26 6.43 15.53
CA ASP A 306 -8.20 7.46 15.40
C ASP A 306 -6.82 6.89 15.00
N LEU A 307 -6.80 5.89 14.11
CA LEU A 307 -5.59 5.29 13.56
C LEU A 307 -5.22 5.97 12.24
N GLN A 308 -4.76 7.22 12.31
CA GLN A 308 -4.54 8.09 11.14
C GLN A 308 -3.65 7.46 10.06
N ARG A 309 -2.58 6.75 10.44
CA ARG A 309 -1.69 6.10 9.47
C ARG A 309 -2.37 4.95 8.73
N LEU A 310 -3.18 4.14 9.42
CA LEU A 310 -3.97 3.09 8.77
C LEU A 310 -5.03 3.69 7.85
N LYS A 311 -5.71 4.76 8.30
CA LYS A 311 -6.69 5.49 7.47
C LYS A 311 -6.07 5.99 6.17
N CYS A 312 -4.86 6.58 6.22
CA CYS A 312 -4.14 7.02 5.03
C CYS A 312 -3.76 5.86 4.10
N ILE A 313 -3.37 4.70 4.64
CA ILE A 313 -3.08 3.52 3.83
C ILE A 313 -4.34 3.06 3.09
N CYS A 314 -5.47 2.95 3.79
CA CYS A 314 -6.73 2.59 3.16
C CYS A 314 -7.19 3.62 2.13
N GLU A 315 -7.02 4.92 2.38
CA GLU A 315 -7.32 5.99 1.42
C GLU A 315 -6.52 5.82 0.12
N MET A 316 -5.21 5.57 0.21
CA MET A 316 -4.38 5.35 -0.99
C MET A 316 -4.90 4.16 -1.80
N GLN A 317 -5.16 3.04 -1.15
CA GLN A 317 -5.61 1.83 -1.84
C GLN A 317 -7.03 1.95 -2.42
N LEU A 318 -7.95 2.61 -1.71
CA LEU A 318 -9.28 2.91 -2.24
C LEU A 318 -9.17 3.82 -3.47
N SER A 319 -8.25 4.79 -3.45
CA SER A 319 -8.04 5.70 -4.59
C SER A 319 -7.48 4.99 -5.83
N ASP A 320 -6.64 3.97 -5.63
CA ASP A 320 -6.05 3.18 -6.71
C ASP A 320 -7.03 2.17 -7.34
N ASN A 321 -8.10 1.79 -6.61
CA ASN A 321 -9.04 0.74 -7.00
C ASN A 321 -10.49 1.26 -7.19
N ILE A 322 -10.67 2.54 -7.53
CA ILE A 322 -11.99 3.10 -7.85
C ILE A 322 -12.55 2.44 -9.11
N GLY A 323 -13.72 1.82 -8.99
CA GLY A 323 -14.46 1.18 -10.07
C GLY A 323 -15.86 1.80 -10.26
N VAL A 324 -16.54 1.41 -11.34
CA VAL A 324 -17.90 1.92 -11.65
C VAL A 324 -18.90 1.50 -10.56
N SER A 325 -18.79 0.29 -10.03
CA SER A 325 -19.64 -0.22 -8.94
C SER A 325 -19.28 0.38 -7.57
N SER A 326 -18.02 0.73 -7.33
CA SER A 326 -17.53 1.16 -6.01
C SER A 326 -17.37 2.68 -5.84
N VAL A 327 -17.42 3.47 -6.91
CA VAL A 327 -17.15 4.92 -6.85
C VAL A 327 -18.13 5.67 -5.96
N MET A 328 -19.41 5.28 -5.95
CA MET A 328 -20.42 5.98 -5.13
C MET A 328 -20.30 5.67 -3.65
N SER A 329 -20.07 4.41 -3.26
CA SER A 329 -19.81 4.04 -1.88
C SER A 329 -18.51 4.68 -1.37
N THR A 330 -17.45 4.66 -2.19
CA THR A 330 -16.17 5.29 -1.85
C THR A 330 -16.28 6.81 -1.71
N LEU A 331 -17.07 7.48 -2.57
CA LEU A 331 -17.32 8.92 -2.48
C LEU A 331 -18.13 9.28 -1.23
N ALA A 332 -19.14 8.47 -0.86
CA ALA A 332 -19.89 8.65 0.36
C ALA A 332 -18.98 8.57 1.60
N LEU A 333 -18.11 7.55 1.64
CA LEU A 333 -17.12 7.39 2.71
C LEU A 333 -16.12 8.54 2.77
N ALA A 334 -15.65 9.01 1.61
CA ALA A 334 -14.73 10.13 1.55
C ALA A 334 -15.34 11.41 2.14
N GLU A 335 -16.61 11.69 1.87
CA GLU A 335 -17.30 12.85 2.44
C GLU A 335 -17.57 12.65 3.94
N GLN A 336 -18.08 11.47 4.33
CA GLN A 336 -18.39 11.11 5.71
C GLN A 336 -17.18 11.23 6.65
N HIS A 337 -16.01 10.81 6.18
CA HIS A 337 -14.77 10.77 6.96
C HIS A 337 -13.83 11.93 6.62
N HIS A 338 -14.34 12.98 5.96
CA HIS A 338 -13.64 14.24 5.64
C HIS A 338 -12.30 14.04 4.92
N CYS A 339 -12.29 13.13 3.94
CA CYS A 339 -11.13 12.69 3.20
C CYS A 339 -11.12 13.33 1.80
N GLN A 340 -10.53 14.54 1.72
CA GLN A 340 -10.58 15.36 0.51
C GLN A 340 -9.82 14.75 -0.68
N GLY A 341 -8.70 14.06 -0.43
CA GLY A 341 -7.91 13.39 -1.48
C GLY A 341 -8.72 12.30 -2.19
N LEU A 342 -9.31 11.39 -1.41
CA LEU A 342 -10.19 10.34 -1.93
C LEU A 342 -11.44 10.89 -2.63
N LYS A 343 -12.07 11.95 -2.07
CA LYS A 343 -13.19 12.63 -2.71
C LYS A 343 -12.79 13.16 -4.09
N GLU A 344 -11.64 13.82 -4.19
CA GLU A 344 -11.15 14.35 -5.46
C GLU A 344 -10.85 13.25 -6.47
N ALA A 345 -10.29 12.12 -6.03
CA ALA A 345 -10.05 10.95 -6.87
C ALA A 345 -11.36 10.37 -7.43
N CYS A 346 -12.39 10.19 -6.59
CA CYS A 346 -13.71 9.72 -7.02
C CYS A 346 -14.35 10.67 -8.05
N LEU A 347 -14.33 11.97 -7.77
CA LEU A 347 -14.86 12.97 -8.67
C LEU A 347 -14.12 13.03 -10.02
N LYS A 348 -12.78 12.89 -10.00
CA LYS A 348 -11.96 12.82 -11.22
C LYS A 348 -12.26 11.54 -12.00
N PHE A 349 -12.46 10.41 -11.32
CA PHE A 349 -12.87 9.16 -11.96
C PHE A 349 -14.19 9.37 -12.70
N ILE A 350 -15.23 9.88 -12.04
CA ILE A 350 -16.54 10.15 -12.66
C ILE A 350 -16.40 11.09 -13.86
N GLN A 351 -15.57 12.13 -13.75
CA GLN A 351 -15.34 13.11 -14.83
C GLN A 351 -14.72 12.48 -16.10
N VAL A 352 -13.86 11.48 -15.96
CA VAL A 352 -13.13 10.90 -17.12
C VAL A 352 -13.93 9.78 -17.80
N GLN A 353 -15.04 9.31 -17.20
CA GLN A 353 -15.83 8.21 -17.72
C GLN A 353 -16.76 8.60 -18.87
N SER A 354 -17.09 7.62 -19.72
CA SER A 354 -18.04 7.77 -20.83
C SER A 354 -19.47 8.04 -20.35
N SER A 355 -20.31 8.60 -21.24
CA SER A 355 -21.72 8.87 -20.94
C SER A 355 -22.51 7.63 -20.51
N SER A 356 -22.15 6.45 -21.03
CA SER A 356 -22.75 5.17 -20.63
C SER A 356 -22.40 4.79 -19.18
N CYS A 357 -21.14 4.98 -18.77
CA CYS A 357 -20.71 4.73 -17.38
C CYS A 357 -21.37 5.71 -16.41
N LEU A 358 -21.53 6.98 -16.81
CA LEU A 358 -22.27 7.97 -16.03
C LEU A 358 -23.73 7.55 -15.82
N GLN A 359 -24.40 7.05 -16.86
CA GLN A 359 -25.76 6.53 -16.75
C GLN A 359 -25.85 5.38 -15.75
N THR A 360 -24.90 4.44 -15.80
CA THR A 360 -24.84 3.33 -14.83
C THR A 360 -24.68 3.84 -13.40
N VAL A 361 -23.73 4.75 -13.17
CA VAL A 361 -23.49 5.34 -11.84
C VAL A 361 -24.75 6.06 -11.32
N THR A 362 -25.41 6.87 -12.16
CA THR A 362 -26.63 7.59 -11.78
C THR A 362 -27.84 6.70 -11.55
N ALA A 363 -27.81 5.46 -12.06
CA ALA A 363 -28.87 4.47 -11.86
C ALA A 363 -28.63 3.60 -10.61
N THR A 364 -27.49 3.74 -9.93
CA THR A 364 -27.21 3.01 -8.69
C THR A 364 -27.89 3.66 -7.49
N ASP A 365 -28.35 2.85 -6.53
CA ASP A 365 -28.88 3.34 -5.24
C ASP A 365 -27.85 4.20 -4.48
N GLY A 366 -26.55 3.93 -4.69
CA GLY A 366 -25.46 4.71 -4.12
C GLY A 366 -25.46 6.17 -4.58
N TRP A 367 -25.93 6.45 -5.80
CA TRP A 367 -26.09 7.82 -6.29
C TRP A 367 -27.17 8.57 -5.50
N ASP A 368 -28.36 7.98 -5.38
CA ASP A 368 -29.47 8.60 -4.64
C ASP A 368 -29.11 8.83 -3.16
N HIS A 369 -28.36 7.91 -2.56
CA HIS A 369 -27.84 8.09 -1.21
C HIS A 369 -26.89 9.28 -1.09
N VAL A 370 -25.92 9.42 -1.99
CA VAL A 370 -24.96 10.55 -1.97
C VAL A 370 -25.68 11.88 -2.25
N VAL A 371 -26.61 11.90 -3.19
CA VAL A 371 -27.39 13.08 -3.54
C VAL A 371 -28.22 13.58 -2.35
N SER A 372 -28.87 12.66 -1.63
CA SER A 372 -29.72 12.99 -0.50
C SER A 372 -28.92 13.35 0.76
N THR A 373 -27.81 12.65 1.02
CA THR A 373 -27.02 12.80 2.24
C THR A 373 -25.99 13.94 2.13
N TYR A 374 -25.41 14.14 0.95
CA TYR A 374 -24.29 15.07 0.71
C TYR A 374 -24.54 15.98 -0.50
N PRO A 375 -25.52 16.91 -0.45
CA PRO A 375 -25.92 17.73 -1.58
C PRO A 375 -24.82 18.67 -2.11
N LEU A 376 -23.80 18.98 -1.29
CA LEU A 376 -22.64 19.78 -1.71
C LEU A 376 -21.74 19.02 -2.70
N VAL A 377 -21.64 17.69 -2.56
CA VAL A 377 -20.88 16.84 -3.48
C VAL A 377 -21.46 16.91 -4.90
N LEU A 378 -22.78 17.02 -5.01
CA LEU A 378 -23.49 17.22 -6.27
C LEU A 378 -23.10 18.53 -6.96
N LYS A 379 -22.98 19.62 -6.18
CA LYS A 379 -22.52 20.91 -6.70
C LYS A 379 -21.09 20.80 -7.24
N ASP A 380 -20.20 20.13 -6.50
CA ASP A 380 -18.81 19.90 -6.94
C ASP A 380 -18.75 19.05 -8.22
N LEU A 381 -19.59 18.01 -8.31
CA LEU A 381 -19.76 17.17 -9.49
C LEU A 381 -20.17 17.97 -10.72
N VAL A 382 -21.22 18.79 -10.60
CA VAL A 382 -21.72 19.61 -11.72
C VAL A 382 -20.65 20.60 -12.20
N VAL A 383 -19.93 21.23 -11.28
CA VAL A 383 -18.83 22.15 -11.63
C VAL A 383 -17.70 21.41 -12.37
N LYS A 384 -17.32 20.22 -11.91
CA LYS A 384 -16.28 19.41 -12.57
C LYS A 384 -16.72 18.91 -13.95
N LEU A 385 -17.97 18.46 -14.10
CA LEU A 385 -18.52 18.02 -15.38
C LEU A 385 -18.67 19.18 -16.38
N GLY A 386 -19.06 20.37 -15.93
CA GLY A 386 -19.12 21.58 -16.78
C GLY A 386 -17.76 22.01 -17.32
N SER A 387 -16.69 21.73 -16.58
CA SER A 387 -15.31 22.01 -16.99
C SER A 387 -14.79 21.08 -18.09
N ASN A 388 -15.47 19.95 -18.36
CA ASN A 388 -15.11 19.00 -19.41
C ASN A 388 -15.62 19.41 -20.81
N GLN A 389 -16.64 20.28 -20.91
CA GLN A 389 -17.19 20.71 -22.20
C GLN A 389 -16.46 21.90 -22.85
N GLN A 390 -15.41 22.42 -22.20
CA GLN A 390 -14.62 23.56 -22.69
C GLN A 390 -13.26 23.15 -23.29
N LYS A 391 -12.99 21.86 -23.50
CA LYS A 391 -11.76 21.37 -24.15
C LYS A 391 -12.02 20.73 -25.49
#